data_AF-A0A450T0B7-F1
#
_entry.id   AF-A0A450T0B7-F1
#
_cell.length_a   1.000
_cell.length_b   1.000
_cell.length_c   1.000
_cell.angle_alpha   90.00
_cell.angle_beta   90.00
_cell.angle_gamma   90.00
#
_symmetry.space_group_name_H-M   'P 1'
#
loop_
_entity.id
_entity.type
_entity.pdbx_description
1 polymer ?
#
loop_
_entity_poly.entity_id
_entity_poly.type
_entity_poly.pdbx_seq_one_letter_code
_entity_poly.pdbx_strand_id
1 'polypeptide(L)'
;MAPLGIDFSDSISLKISDHSLPLGEAICIDNEWPVIDRAAVLEIVDLPKPTDRYQPSTARREARKQNIQDMYQSWQQKYQKLKRKHRDKNDTWYAEQIAKLDIAKGRSAETIRKNIKP
;
A
#
# COMPACT_ATOMS: atom_id res chain seq x y z
N MET A 1 26.59 39.67 -14.99
CA MET A 1 27.01 38.27 -14.81
C MET A 1 25.75 37.43 -14.81
N ALA A 2 25.69 36.38 -15.63
CA ALA A 2 24.54 35.47 -15.66
C ALA A 2 24.61 34.54 -14.43
N PRO A 3 23.48 34.23 -13.76
CA PRO A 3 23.50 33.31 -12.63
C PRO A 3 23.91 31.91 -13.12
N LEU A 4 24.95 31.35 -12.50
CA LEU A 4 25.32 29.94 -12.68
C LEU A 4 24.25 29.10 -12.01
N GLY A 5 23.45 28.41 -12.82
CA GLY A 5 22.47 27.42 -12.40
C GLY A 5 22.87 26.04 -12.91
N ILE A 6 22.65 25.02 -12.10
CA ILE A 6 22.78 23.63 -12.51
C ILE A 6 21.37 23.16 -12.84
N ASP A 7 21.10 22.91 -14.11
CA ASP A 7 19.84 22.33 -14.56
C ASP A 7 20.00 20.82 -14.73
N PHE A 8 19.14 20.06 -14.06
CA PHE A 8 19.06 18.61 -14.24
C PHE A 8 17.84 18.35 -15.12
N SER A 9 18.08 18.22 -16.43
CA SER A 9 17.02 17.94 -17.42
C SER A 9 16.28 16.64 -17.15
N ASP A 10 16.93 15.70 -16.47
CA ASP A 10 16.44 14.39 -16.10
C ASP A 10 16.72 14.09 -14.63
N SER A 11 15.97 13.15 -14.04
CA SER A 11 16.14 12.72 -12.65
C SER A 11 17.40 11.85 -12.48
N ILE A 12 18.56 12.51 -12.43
CA ILE A 12 19.85 11.88 -12.18
C ILE A 12 20.06 11.67 -10.67
N SER A 13 20.42 10.45 -10.27
CA SER A 13 20.68 10.08 -8.87
C SER A 13 22.05 9.41 -8.73
N LEU A 14 22.77 9.76 -7.67
CA LEU A 14 23.95 9.06 -7.19
C LEU A 14 23.50 7.83 -6.40
N LYS A 15 23.95 6.64 -6.82
CA LYS A 15 23.62 5.37 -6.16
C LYS A 15 24.86 4.74 -5.56
N ILE A 16 24.80 4.41 -4.28
CA ILE A 16 25.85 3.71 -3.54
C ILE A 16 25.16 2.63 -2.72
N SER A 17 25.48 1.36 -2.99
CA SER A 17 24.74 0.21 -2.44
C SER A 17 23.23 0.29 -2.75
N ASP A 18 22.34 0.07 -1.75
CA ASP A 18 20.87 0.17 -1.86
C ASP A 18 20.33 1.59 -1.57
N HIS A 19 21.23 2.57 -1.42
CA HIS A 19 20.88 3.95 -1.15
C HIS A 19 20.95 4.78 -2.43
N SER A 20 20.11 5.82 -2.51
CA SER A 20 20.00 6.69 -3.67
C SER A 20 19.86 8.13 -3.20
N LEU A 21 20.74 9.01 -3.69
CA LEU A 21 20.73 10.45 -3.43
C LEU A 21 20.55 11.21 -4.75
N PRO A 22 19.59 12.14 -4.87
CA PRO A 22 19.48 13.00 -6.05
C PRO A 22 20.78 13.78 -6.29
N LEU A 23 21.21 13.92 -7.54
CA LEU A 23 22.49 14.58 -7.84
C LEU A 23 22.49 16.07 -7.42
N GLY A 24 21.32 16.71 -7.42
CA GLY A 24 21.16 18.07 -6.90
C GLY A 24 21.37 18.22 -5.39
N GLU A 25 21.30 17.13 -4.63
CA GLU A 25 21.60 17.11 -3.18
C GLU A 25 23.07 16.73 -2.91
N ALA A 26 23.76 16.13 -3.89
CA ALA A 26 25.17 15.77 -3.79
C ALA A 26 26.12 16.90 -4.23
N ILE A 27 25.58 18.00 -4.76
CA ILE A 27 26.35 19.13 -5.29
C ILE A 27 25.88 20.40 -4.59
N CYS A 28 26.82 21.13 -4.00
CA CYS A 28 26.60 22.46 -3.44
C CYS A 28 27.32 23.52 -4.29
N ILE A 29 26.91 24.78 -4.16
CA ILE A 29 27.61 25.90 -4.80
C ILE A 29 28.49 26.55 -3.72
N ASP A 30 29.81 26.48 -3.90
CA ASP A 30 30.80 27.17 -3.08
C ASP A 30 31.57 28.14 -3.95
N ASN A 31 31.65 29.41 -3.54
CA ASN A 31 32.36 30.46 -4.28
C ASN A 31 31.98 30.56 -5.76
N GLU A 32 30.69 30.46 -6.09
CA GLU A 32 30.15 30.44 -7.47
C GLU A 32 30.52 29.20 -8.30
N TRP A 33 31.22 28.21 -7.73
CA TRP A 33 31.56 26.96 -8.39
C TRP A 33 30.74 25.79 -7.83
N PRO A 34 30.28 24.87 -8.70
CA PRO A 34 29.69 23.62 -8.24
C PRO A 34 30.78 22.75 -7.61
N VAL A 35 30.56 22.36 -6.35
CA VAL A 35 31.43 21.49 -5.58
C VAL A 35 30.63 20.28 -5.11
N ILE A 36 31.26 19.12 -5.07
CA ILE A 36 30.64 17.91 -4.50
C ILE A 36 30.53 18.10 -3.00
N ASP A 37 29.32 17.96 -2.48
CA ASP A 37 29.10 17.91 -1.04
C ASP A 37 29.63 16.57 -0.51
N ARG A 38 30.88 16.60 -0.05
CA ARG A 38 31.56 15.44 0.50
C ARG A 38 30.87 14.92 1.75
N ALA A 39 30.22 15.78 2.54
CA ALA A 39 29.50 15.35 3.73
C ALA A 39 28.25 14.55 3.35
N ALA A 40 27.47 15.04 2.38
CA ALA A 40 26.31 14.31 1.84
C ALA A 40 26.71 12.97 1.21
N VAL A 41 27.86 12.92 0.50
CA VAL A 41 28.40 11.69 -0.07
C VAL A 41 28.91 10.72 1.00
N LEU A 42 29.55 11.21 2.07
CA LEU A 42 30.01 10.36 3.17
C LEU A 42 28.84 9.82 3.98
N GLU A 43 27.78 10.61 4.18
CA GLU A 43 26.57 10.16 4.87
C GLU A 43 25.95 8.94 4.16
N ILE A 44 25.77 9.00 2.83
CA ILE A 44 25.22 7.86 2.08
C ILE A 44 26.15 6.63 2.06
N VAL A 45 27.47 6.83 2.18
CA VAL A 45 28.46 5.75 2.27
C VAL A 45 28.43 5.08 3.64
N ASP A 46 28.27 5.86 4.70
CA ASP A 46 28.26 5.40 6.09
C ASP A 46 26.87 4.90 6.53
N LEU A 47 25.82 5.15 5.74
CA LEU A 47 24.49 4.62 6.01
C LEU A 47 24.53 3.09 6.06
N PRO A 48 24.10 2.47 7.18
CA PRO A 48 24.03 1.03 7.26
C PRO A 48 23.11 0.53 6.14
N LYS A 49 23.46 -0.60 5.52
CA LYS A 49 22.58 -1.25 4.54
C LYS A 49 21.19 -1.37 5.16
N PRO A 50 20.11 -1.00 4.43
CA PRO A 50 18.77 -1.18 4.94
C PRO A 50 18.62 -2.68 5.22
N THR A 51 18.62 -3.03 6.50
CA THR A 51 18.43 -4.40 6.92
C THR A 51 17.04 -4.82 6.43
N ASP A 52 16.93 -6.02 5.86
CA ASP A 52 15.68 -6.67 5.44
C ASP A 52 14.81 -7.04 6.67
N ARG A 53 14.66 -6.09 7.60
CA ARG A 53 13.67 -6.16 8.67
C ARG A 53 12.34 -5.87 8.00
N TYR A 54 11.44 -6.85 8.10
CA TYR A 54 10.04 -6.71 7.70
C TYR A 54 9.50 -5.35 8.14
N GLN A 55 9.38 -4.42 7.18
CA GLN A 55 8.68 -3.16 7.34
C GLN A 55 7.20 -3.46 7.07
N PRO A 56 6.34 -3.56 8.10
CA PRO A 56 4.92 -3.71 7.86
C PRO A 56 4.41 -2.49 7.11
N SER A 57 4.26 -2.62 5.80
CA SER A 57 3.67 -1.58 4.96
C SER A 57 2.25 -1.28 5.45
N THR A 58 2.09 -0.11 6.04
CA THR A 58 0.81 0.44 6.48
C THR A 58 -0.18 0.44 5.32
N ALA A 59 0.26 0.83 4.13
CA ALA A 59 -0.53 0.78 2.89
C ALA A 59 -1.07 -0.63 2.57
N ARG A 60 -0.24 -1.68 2.67
CA ARG A 60 -0.71 -3.07 2.47
C ARG A 60 -1.72 -3.51 3.54
N ARG A 61 -1.55 -3.07 4.79
CA ARG A 61 -2.49 -3.39 5.88
C ARG A 61 -3.83 -2.71 5.68
N GLU A 62 -3.84 -1.44 5.31
CA GLU A 62 -5.04 -0.66 5.04
C GLU A 62 -5.80 -1.20 3.82
N ALA A 63 -5.10 -1.52 2.73
CA ALA A 63 -5.72 -2.14 1.56
C ALA A 63 -6.38 -3.49 1.88
N ARG A 64 -5.75 -4.33 2.71
CA ARG A 64 -6.34 -5.60 3.18
C ARG A 64 -7.57 -5.37 4.05
N LYS A 65 -7.50 -4.40 4.97
CA LYS A 65 -8.63 -4.04 5.82
C LYS A 65 -9.83 -3.59 4.98
N GLN A 66 -9.59 -2.74 3.98
CA GLN A 66 -10.64 -2.29 3.06
C GLN A 66 -11.23 -3.47 2.28
N ASN A 67 -10.39 -4.34 1.72
CA ASN A 67 -10.86 -5.50 0.95
C ASN A 67 -11.74 -6.46 1.77
N ILE A 68 -11.41 -6.64 3.05
CA ILE A 68 -12.22 -7.44 3.99
C ILE A 68 -13.55 -6.75 4.27
N GLN A 69 -13.54 -5.42 4.48
CA GLN A 69 -14.74 -4.65 4.73
C GLN A 69 -15.71 -4.69 3.53
N ASP A 70 -15.19 -4.53 2.30
CA ASP A 70 -15.97 -4.59 1.07
C ASP A 70 -16.60 -5.98 0.86
N MET A 71 -15.87 -7.04 1.22
CA MET A 71 -16.37 -8.41 1.19
C MET A 71 -17.55 -8.59 2.15
N TYR A 72 -17.42 -8.14 3.40
CA TYR A 72 -18.52 -8.21 4.38
C TYR A 72 -19.73 -7.39 3.96
N GLN A 73 -19.53 -6.19 3.41
CA GLN A 73 -20.62 -5.39 2.85
C GLN A 73 -21.33 -6.10 1.70
N SER A 74 -20.57 -6.75 0.81
CA SER A 74 -21.14 -7.51 -0.31
C SER A 74 -22.02 -8.67 0.18
N TRP A 75 -21.60 -9.37 1.24
CA TRP A 75 -22.42 -10.40 1.88
C TRP A 75 -23.70 -9.82 2.49
N GLN A 76 -23.60 -8.70 3.21
CA GLN A 76 -24.75 -8.05 3.84
C GLN A 76 -25.78 -7.58 2.80
N GLN A 77 -25.33 -7.00 1.68
CA GLN A 77 -26.22 -6.60 0.60
C GLN A 77 -26.93 -7.80 -0.03
N LYS A 78 -26.22 -8.92 -0.23
CA LYS A 78 -26.82 -10.14 -0.77
C LYS A 78 -27.81 -10.75 0.20
N TYR A 79 -27.49 -10.77 1.49
CA TYR A 79 -28.39 -11.22 2.56
C TYR A 79 -29.70 -10.42 2.53
N GLN A 80 -29.63 -9.09 2.52
CA GLN A 80 -30.81 -8.22 2.46
C GLN A 80 -31.68 -8.49 1.21
N LYS A 81 -31.04 -8.70 0.04
CA LYS A 81 -31.75 -9.06 -1.20
C LYS A 81 -32.44 -10.43 -1.10
N LEU A 82 -31.78 -11.42 -0.49
CA LEU A 82 -32.37 -12.75 -0.30
C LEU A 82 -33.50 -12.73 0.73
N LYS A 83 -33.33 -12.00 1.83
CA LYS A 83 -34.35 -11.83 2.88
C LYS A 83 -35.63 -11.20 2.37
N ARG A 84 -35.52 -10.22 1.46
CA ARG A 84 -36.69 -9.62 0.77
C ARG A 84 -37.42 -10.61 -0.14
N LYS A 85 -36.71 -11.54 -0.77
CA LYS A 85 -37.30 -12.53 -1.70
C LYS A 85 -37.86 -13.77 -1.00
N HIS A 86 -37.23 -14.19 0.09
CA HIS A 86 -37.54 -15.46 0.76
C HIS A 86 -37.59 -15.23 2.27
N ARG A 87 -38.63 -14.56 2.77
CA ARG A 87 -38.69 -14.06 4.16
C ARG A 87 -38.77 -15.16 5.23
N ASP A 88 -39.13 -16.38 4.83
CA ASP A 88 -39.39 -17.52 5.73
C ASP A 88 -38.18 -18.45 5.93
N LYS A 89 -36.98 -18.05 5.48
CA LYS A 89 -35.76 -18.87 5.57
C LYS A 89 -34.90 -18.47 6.76
N ASN A 90 -34.14 -19.43 7.28
CA ASN A 90 -33.23 -19.22 8.40
C ASN A 90 -31.88 -18.62 7.91
N ASP A 91 -31.11 -18.07 8.85
CA ASP A 91 -29.81 -17.44 8.54
C ASP A 91 -28.79 -18.41 7.96
N THR A 92 -28.86 -19.70 8.35
CA THR A 92 -28.01 -20.75 7.78
C THR A 92 -28.25 -20.89 6.28
N TRP A 93 -29.51 -20.93 5.85
CA TRP A 93 -29.88 -21.05 4.45
C TRP A 93 -29.39 -19.86 3.63
N TYR A 94 -29.52 -18.63 4.14
CA TYR A 94 -28.99 -17.46 3.44
C TYR A 94 -27.47 -17.51 3.32
N ALA A 95 -26.76 -17.93 4.37
CA ALA A 95 -25.31 -18.04 4.36
C ALA A 95 -24.83 -19.12 3.37
N GLU A 96 -25.55 -20.24 3.24
CA GLU A 96 -25.29 -21.26 2.22
C GLU A 96 -25.50 -20.73 0.79
N GLN A 97 -26.53 -19.91 0.57
CA GLN A 97 -26.75 -19.30 -0.74
C GLN A 97 -25.63 -18.31 -1.09
N ILE A 98 -25.13 -17.55 -0.11
CA ILE A 98 -24.03 -16.61 -0.33
C ILE A 98 -22.71 -17.36 -0.56
N ALA A 99 -22.46 -18.46 0.16
CA ALA A 99 -21.25 -19.29 0.03
C ALA A 99 -21.06 -19.87 -1.38
N LYS A 100 -22.16 -20.11 -2.10
CA LYS A 100 -22.15 -20.62 -3.49
C LYS A 100 -21.79 -19.56 -4.53
N LEU A 101 -21.74 -18.29 -4.15
CA LEU A 101 -21.46 -17.19 -5.07
C LEU A 101 -19.99 -16.79 -5.00
N ASP A 102 -19.49 -16.22 -6.09
CA ASP A 102 -18.11 -15.72 -6.18
C ASP A 102 -17.77 -14.67 -5.10
N ILE A 103 -18.78 -13.89 -4.67
CA ILE A 103 -18.65 -12.91 -3.59
C ILE A 103 -18.21 -13.53 -2.26
N ALA A 104 -18.36 -14.84 -2.06
CA ALA A 104 -17.88 -15.54 -0.87
C ALA A 104 -16.35 -15.62 -0.78
N LYS A 105 -15.62 -15.43 -1.89
CA LYS A 105 -14.16 -15.57 -1.96
C LYS A 105 -13.66 -16.88 -1.30
N GLY A 106 -14.37 -17.98 -1.55
CA GLY A 106 -14.05 -19.31 -0.99
C GLY A 106 -14.35 -19.50 0.50
N ARG A 107 -15.08 -18.59 1.16
CA ARG A 107 -15.43 -18.70 2.58
C ARG A 107 -16.62 -19.62 2.82
N SER A 108 -16.57 -20.35 3.94
CA SER A 108 -17.64 -21.26 4.34
C SER A 108 -18.92 -20.52 4.75
N ALA A 109 -20.06 -21.20 4.61
CA ALA A 109 -21.36 -20.68 5.05
C ALA A 109 -21.34 -20.29 6.54
N GLU A 110 -20.66 -21.04 7.40
CA GLU A 110 -20.54 -20.70 8.82
C GLU A 110 -19.82 -19.36 9.03
N THR A 111 -18.75 -19.10 8.27
CA THR A 111 -18.02 -17.84 8.34
C THR A 111 -18.90 -16.68 7.90
N ILE A 112 -19.67 -16.86 6.84
CA ILE A 112 -20.59 -15.84 6.33
C ILE A 112 -21.70 -15.58 7.36
N ARG A 113 -22.31 -16.64 7.92
CA ARG A 113 -23.36 -16.54 8.94
C ARG A 113 -22.92 -15.72 10.16
N LYS A 114 -21.66 -15.87 10.60
CA LYS A 114 -21.10 -15.11 11.73
C LYS A 114 -20.91 -13.61 11.43
N ASN A 115 -20.77 -13.23 10.16
CA ASN A 115 -20.44 -11.86 9.75
C ASN A 115 -21.62 -11.10 9.12
N ILE A 116 -22.69 -11.79 8.74
CA ILE A 116 -23.95 -11.15 8.33
C ILE A 116 -24.78 -10.79 9.57
N LYS A 117 -25.45 -9.63 9.52
CA LYS A 117 -26.36 -9.19 10.57
C LYS A 117 -27.81 -9.48 10.15
N PRO A 118 -28.57 -10.29 10.91
CA PRO A 118 -29.98 -10.53 10.65
C PRO A 118 -30.83 -9.26 10.76
#